data_AF-A0A2R6J0G7-F1
#
_entry.id   AF-A0A2R6J0G7-F1
#
_cell.length_a   1.000
_cell.length_b   1.000
_cell.length_c   1.000
_cell.angle_alpha   90.00
_cell.angle_beta   90.00
_cell.angle_gamma   90.00
#
_symmetry.space_group_name_H-M   'P 1'
#
loop_
_entity.id
_entity.type
_entity.pdbx_description
1 polymer ?
#
loop_
_entity_poly.entity_id
_entity_poly.type
_entity_poly.pdbx_seq_one_letter_code
_entity_poly.pdbx_strand_id
1 'polypeptide(L)'
;MSFLLDPPLLFASGLLVGRFVPEGSRRRRIAVALLGLFYAVSGLLYLDVLPWWDGRRWTRGSTFMLNSGLNTRLRRTAGVDVLAVVLFAAYPLWVWFGMATGRRARGVDPGEVVAR
;
A
#
# COMPACT_ATOMS: atom_id res chain seq x y z
N MET A 1 -5.01 -0.35 -7.20
CA MET A 1 -3.79 0.23 -6.63
C MET A 1 -3.58 1.56 -7.30
N SER A 2 -3.64 2.64 -6.53
CA SER A 2 -3.41 3.99 -7.04
C SER A 2 -2.49 4.72 -6.07
N PHE A 3 -1.69 5.65 -6.57
CA PHE A 3 -0.68 6.32 -5.74
C PHE A 3 -1.24 7.05 -4.52
N LEU A 4 -2.52 7.42 -4.55
CA LEU A 4 -3.21 8.06 -3.44
C LEU A 4 -3.80 7.06 -2.43
N LEU A 5 -4.28 5.90 -2.92
CA LEU A 5 -4.93 4.88 -2.08
C LEU A 5 -3.95 3.84 -1.55
N ASP A 6 -2.83 3.63 -2.22
CA ASP A 6 -1.82 2.63 -1.85
C ASP A 6 -1.15 2.94 -0.51
N PRO A 7 -0.74 4.19 -0.19
CA PRO A 7 -0.10 4.47 1.09
C PRO A 7 -1.01 4.19 2.31
N PRO A 8 -2.28 4.64 2.34
CA PRO A 8 -3.22 4.27 3.40
C PRO A 8 -3.48 2.76 3.48
N LEU A 9 -3.63 2.08 2.33
CA LEU A 9 -3.87 0.63 2.31
C LEU A 9 -2.67 -0.16 2.83
N LEU A 10 -1.45 0.20 2.42
CA LEU A 10 -0.21 -0.43 2.86
C LEU A 10 0.02 -0.21 4.37
N PHE A 11 -0.28 1.00 4.85
CA PHE A 11 -0.25 1.31 6.27
C PHE A 11 -1.28 0.49 7.05
N ALA A 12 -2.55 0.46 6.62
CA ALA A 12 -3.61 -0.33 7.27
C ALA A 12 -3.29 -1.83 7.26
N SER A 13 -2.80 -2.35 6.13
CA SER A 13 -2.37 -3.74 5.99
C SER A 13 -1.20 -4.06 6.92
N GLY A 14 -0.19 -3.19 6.98
CA GLY A 14 0.92 -3.29 7.93
C GLY A 14 0.46 -3.27 9.38
N LEU A 15 -0.52 -2.42 9.71
CA LEU A 15 -1.11 -2.32 11.06
C LEU A 15 -1.85 -3.59 11.45
N LEU A 16 -2.68 -4.15 10.57
CA LEU A 16 -3.34 -5.44 10.78
C LEU A 16 -2.31 -6.56 10.97
N VAL A 17 -1.28 -6.62 10.12
CA VAL A 17 -0.20 -7.62 10.27
C VAL A 17 0.54 -7.44 11.59
N GLY A 18 0.85 -6.20 12.00
CA GLY A 18 1.52 -5.91 13.27
C GLY A 18 0.67 -6.20 14.50
N ARG A 19 -0.66 -6.09 14.40
CA ARG A 19 -1.62 -6.30 15.49
C ARG A 19 -2.14 -7.74 15.61
N PHE A 20 -2.24 -8.48 14.50
CA PHE A 20 -2.83 -9.83 14.49
C PHE A 20 -1.82 -10.96 14.25
N VAL A 21 -0.67 -10.69 13.64
CA VAL A 21 0.35 -11.73 13.41
C VAL A 21 1.42 -11.69 14.51
N PRO A 22 1.65 -12.80 15.24
CA PRO A 22 2.73 -12.89 16.23
C PRO A 22 4.11 -12.62 15.62
N GLU A 23 5.06 -12.15 16.44
CA GLU A 23 6.42 -11.91 15.99
C GLU A 23 7.10 -13.21 15.54
N GLY A 24 7.84 -13.14 14.42
CA GLY A 24 8.54 -14.31 13.85
C GLY A 24 8.61 -14.29 12.32
N SER A 25 9.16 -15.35 11.76
CA SER A 25 9.41 -15.53 10.32
C SER A 25 8.13 -15.45 9.49
N ARG A 26 6.98 -15.84 10.06
CA ARG A 26 5.67 -15.80 9.39
C ARG A 26 5.22 -14.36 9.08
N ARG A 27 5.44 -13.43 10.00
CA ARG A 27 5.13 -12.00 9.81
C ARG A 27 5.94 -11.39 8.68
N ARG A 28 7.24 -11.68 8.64
CA ARG A 28 8.13 -11.21 7.57
C ARG A 28 7.72 -11.76 6.21
N ARG A 29 7.35 -13.05 6.13
CA ARG A 29 6.84 -13.65 4.89
C ARG A 29 5.55 -12.99 4.41
N ILE A 30 4.59 -12.72 5.30
CA ILE A 30 3.34 -12.03 4.95
C ILE A 30 3.62 -10.61 4.46
N ALA A 31 4.48 -9.86 5.15
CA ALA A 31 4.85 -8.51 4.74
C ALA A 31 5.54 -8.50 3.37
N VAL A 32 6.45 -9.44 3.11
CA VAL A 32 7.12 -9.60 1.80
C VAL A 32 6.12 -10.00 0.72
N ALA A 33 5.20 -10.91 1.01
CA ALA A 33 4.16 -11.33 0.06
C ALA A 33 3.21 -10.16 -0.28
N LEU A 34 2.80 -9.37 0.71
CA LEU A 34 1.99 -8.17 0.50
C LEU A 34 2.72 -7.13 -0.35
N LEU A 35 3.98 -6.85 -0.03
CA LEU A 35 4.83 -5.96 -0.83
C LEU A 35 4.98 -6.46 -2.27
N GLY A 36 5.27 -7.75 -2.45
CA GLY A 36 5.39 -8.36 -3.76
C GLY A 36 4.10 -8.26 -4.58
N LEU A 37 2.95 -8.50 -3.95
CA LEU A 37 1.64 -8.35 -4.58
C LEU A 37 1.40 -6.90 -5.01
N PHE A 38 1.69 -5.94 -4.12
CA PHE A 38 1.54 -4.51 -4.44
C PHE A 38 2.47 -4.09 -5.58
N TYR A 39 3.73 -4.52 -5.58
CA TYR A 39 4.66 -4.22 -6.68
C TYR A 39 4.23 -4.85 -7.99
N ALA A 40 3.82 -6.12 -7.98
CA ALA A 40 3.38 -6.81 -9.18
C ALA A 40 2.14 -6.13 -9.78
N VAL A 41 1.09 -5.96 -8.97
CA VAL A 41 -0.17 -5.35 -9.43
C VAL A 41 0.08 -3.92 -9.91
N SER A 42 0.80 -3.11 -9.14
CA SER A 42 1.06 -1.72 -9.51
C SER A 42 1.96 -1.60 -10.73
N GLY A 43 2.98 -2.47 -10.86
CA GLY A 43 3.83 -2.51 -12.04
C GLY A 43 3.06 -2.88 -13.31
N LEU A 44 2.21 -3.90 -13.26
CA LEU A 44 1.38 -4.29 -14.41
C LEU A 44 0.37 -3.19 -14.79
N LEU A 45 -0.22 -2.50 -13.81
CA LEU A 45 -1.09 -1.35 -14.06
C LEU A 45 -0.29 -0.18 -14.67
N TYR A 46 0.90 0.13 -14.14
CA TYR A 46 1.73 1.24 -14.62
C TYR A 46 2.25 1.04 -16.05
N LEU A 47 2.58 -0.21 -16.38
CA LEU A 47 3.01 -0.61 -17.72
C LEU A 47 1.86 -0.74 -18.73
N ASP A 48 0.62 -0.42 -18.31
CA ASP A 48 -0.59 -0.56 -19.13
C ASP A 48 -0.83 -2.00 -19.65
N VAL A 49 -0.27 -3.01 -18.97
CA VAL A 49 -0.47 -4.43 -19.29
C VAL A 49 -1.85 -4.90 -18.84
N LEU A 50 -2.31 -4.40 -17.69
CA LEU A 50 -3.65 -4.64 -17.18
C LEU A 50 -4.55 -3.42 -17.42
N PRO A 51 -5.61 -3.53 -18.25
CA PRO A 51 -6.63 -2.49 -18.34
C PRO A 51 -7.42 -2.44 -17.02
N TRP A 52 -7.74 -1.24 -16.55
CA TRP A 52 -8.46 -1.06 -15.29
C TRP A 52 -9.83 -0.41 -15.52
N TRP A 53 -10.85 -0.97 -14.88
CA TRP A 53 -12.21 -0.44 -14.91
C TRP A 53 -12.41 0.55 -13.77
N ASP A 54 -12.55 1.83 -14.11
CA ASP A 54 -12.74 2.92 -13.14
C ASP A 54 -14.22 3.15 -12.80
N GLY A 55 -15.02 2.06 -12.79
CA GLY A 55 -16.46 2.09 -12.55
C GLY A 55 -17.31 2.61 -13.72
N ARG A 56 -16.76 3.48 -14.58
CA ARG A 56 -17.50 4.14 -15.68
C ARG A 56 -17.00 3.77 -17.08
N ARG A 57 -15.70 3.52 -17.24
CA ARG A 57 -15.05 3.17 -18.53
C ARG A 57 -13.81 2.32 -18.28
N TRP A 58 -13.42 1.54 -19.30
CA TRP A 58 -12.09 0.93 -19.37
C TRP A 58 -11.06 2.04 -19.60
N THR A 59 -10.13 2.18 -18.67
CA THR A 59 -9.05 3.17 -18.74
C THR A 59 -7.70 2.47 -18.74
N ARG A 60 -6.69 3.17 -19.23
CA ARG A 60 -5.29 2.73 -19.13
C ARG A 60 -4.91 2.63 -17.65
N GLY A 61 -4.24 1.56 -17.26
CA GLY A 61 -3.87 1.32 -15.87
C GLY A 61 -3.00 2.44 -15.29
N SER A 62 -2.13 3.04 -16.11
CA SER A 62 -1.31 4.19 -15.74
C SER A 62 -2.14 5.44 -15.42
N THR A 63 -3.21 5.68 -16.18
CA THR A 63 -4.13 6.80 -15.93
C THR A 63 -4.86 6.62 -14.61
N PHE A 64 -5.30 5.40 -14.31
CA PHE A 64 -5.94 5.08 -13.03
C PHE A 64 -4.94 5.17 -11.86
N MET A 65 -3.70 4.70 -12.01
CA MET A 65 -2.69 4.84 -10.96
C MET A 65 -2.39 6.29 -10.59
N LEU A 66 -2.31 7.16 -11.60
CA LEU A 66 -1.99 8.58 -11.41
C LEU A 66 -3.16 9.38 -10.87
N ASN A 67 -4.37 9.09 -11.34
CA ASN A 67 -5.53 9.91 -11.02
C ASN A 67 -6.40 9.28 -9.92
N SER A 68 -6.20 8.01 -9.56
CA SER A 68 -6.99 7.31 -8.54
C SER A 68 -8.49 7.35 -8.76
N GLY A 69 -8.94 7.48 -10.02
CA GLY A 69 -10.34 7.71 -10.39
C GLY A 69 -10.87 9.12 -10.11
N LEU A 70 -10.03 10.02 -9.59
CA LEU A 70 -10.32 11.44 -9.48
C LEU A 70 -10.14 12.11 -10.85
N ASN A 71 -10.89 13.18 -11.10
CA ASN A 71 -10.88 13.89 -12.39
C ASN A 71 -9.65 14.82 -12.52
N THR A 72 -8.48 14.38 -12.05
CA THR A 72 -7.22 15.12 -12.16
C THR A 72 -6.69 15.02 -13.59
N ARG A 73 -6.12 16.11 -14.11
CA ARG A 73 -5.57 16.17 -15.48
C ARG A 73 -4.08 15.76 -15.52
N LEU A 74 -3.65 14.87 -14.61
CA LEU A 74 -2.26 14.41 -14.59
C LEU A 74 -2.01 13.51 -15.80
N ARG A 75 -1.06 13.94 -16.64
CA ARG A 75 -0.59 13.17 -17.80
C ARG A 75 0.77 12.57 -17.48
N ARG A 76 1.01 11.36 -18.01
CA ARG A 76 2.31 10.70 -17.93
C ARG A 76 3.37 11.58 -18.60
N THR A 77 4.40 11.92 -17.84
CA THR A 77 5.59 12.67 -18.27
C THR A 77 6.80 12.06 -17.57
N ALA A 78 8.02 12.31 -18.05
CA ALA A 78 9.23 11.77 -17.44
C ALA A 78 9.35 12.11 -15.94
N GLY A 79 8.92 13.31 -15.53
CA GLY A 79 8.89 13.70 -14.11
C GLY A 79 7.89 12.90 -13.28
N VAL A 80 6.76 12.49 -13.89
CA VAL A 80 5.76 11.62 -13.25
C VAL A 80 6.27 10.18 -13.14
N ASP A 81 7.05 9.69 -14.12
CA ASP A 81 7.71 8.38 -14.01
C ASP A 81 8.72 8.37 -12.83
N VAL A 82 9.49 9.44 -12.65
CA VAL A 82 10.39 9.58 -11.48
C VAL A 82 9.59 9.60 -10.17
N LEU A 83 8.51 10.37 -10.11
CA LEU A 83 7.65 10.42 -8.93
C LEU A 83 7.03 9.04 -8.62
N ALA A 84 6.60 8.31 -9.64
CA ALA A 84 6.10 6.95 -9.51
C ALA A 84 7.15 6.02 -8.89
N VAL A 85 8.40 6.07 -9.35
CA VAL A 85 9.51 5.30 -8.77
C VAL A 85 9.76 5.68 -7.31
N VAL A 86 9.73 6.97 -6.98
CA VAL A 86 9.89 7.43 -5.59
C VAL A 86 8.76 6.92 -4.70
N LEU A 87 7.51 6.95 -5.18
CA LEU A 87 6.36 6.43 -4.44
C LEU A 87 6.44 4.92 -4.27
N PHE A 88 6.85 4.19 -5.30
CA PHE A 88 7.13 2.77 -5.22
C PHE A 88 8.23 2.45 -4.21
N ALA A 89 9.28 3.25 -4.14
CA ALA A 89 10.33 3.11 -3.14
C ALA A 89 9.83 3.40 -1.71
N ALA A 90 8.76 4.17 -1.56
CA ALA A 90 8.13 4.45 -0.27
C ALA A 90 7.23 3.31 0.24
N TYR A 91 6.84 2.32 -0.59
CA TYR A 91 5.92 1.24 -0.17
C TYR A 91 6.41 0.43 1.03
N PRO A 92 7.69 0.00 1.10
CA PRO A 92 8.22 -0.68 2.28
C PRO A 92 8.13 0.17 3.55
N LEU A 93 8.29 1.49 3.42
CA LEU A 93 8.23 2.44 4.52
C LEU A 93 6.83 2.46 5.15
N TRP A 94 5.78 2.53 4.32
CA TRP A 94 4.38 2.53 4.78
C TRP A 94 3.99 1.24 5.51
N VAL A 95 4.38 0.09 4.93
CA VAL A 95 4.15 -1.22 5.55
C VAL A 95 4.89 -1.32 6.89
N TRP A 96 6.14 -0.84 6.95
CA TRP A 96 6.93 -0.82 8.18
C TRP A 96 6.30 0.08 9.25
N PHE A 97 5.86 1.29 8.88
CA PHE A 97 5.17 2.20 9.80
C PHE A 97 3.89 1.57 10.37
N GLY A 98 3.04 0.99 9.52
CA GLY A 98 1.83 0.30 9.97
C GLY A 98 2.17 -0.84 10.95
N MET A 99 3.15 -1.66 10.59
CA MET A 99 3.65 -2.75 11.42
C MET A 99 4.22 -2.30 12.77
N ALA A 100 4.93 -1.18 12.81
CA ALA A 100 5.47 -0.61 14.04
C ALA A 100 4.34 -0.10 14.95
N THR A 101 3.34 0.59 14.38
CA THR A 101 2.17 1.07 15.11
C THR A 101 1.31 -0.07 15.66
N GLY A 102 1.05 -1.10 14.84
CA GLY A 102 0.29 -2.29 15.27
C GLY A 102 0.97 -3.07 16.40
N ARG A 103 2.31 -3.11 16.43
CA ARG A 103 3.07 -3.68 17.57
C ARG A 103 2.87 -2.90 18.85
N ARG A 104 3.00 -1.57 18.79
CA ARG A 104 2.81 -0.71 19.97
C ARG A 104 1.39 -0.85 20.51
N ALA A 105 0.38 -0.89 19.65
CA ALA A 105 -1.01 -1.09 20.07
C ALA A 105 -1.25 -2.45 20.75
N ARG A 106 -0.57 -3.51 20.31
CA ARG A 106 -0.63 -4.83 20.94
C ARG A 106 0.13 -4.91 22.27
N GLY A 107 1.24 -4.17 22.40
CA GLY A 107 1.95 -4.00 23.66
C GLY A 107 1.19 -3.18 24.70
N VAL A 108 0.10 -2.52 24.30
CA VAL A 108 -0.81 -1.72 25.14
C VAL A 108 -2.15 -2.47 25.34
N ASP A 109 -2.18 -3.80 25.16
CA ASP A 109 -3.43 -4.55 25.35
C ASP A 109 -4.01 -4.33 26.77
N PRO A 110 -5.36 -4.20 26.91
CA PRO A 110 -6.04 -3.45 27.98
C PRO A 110 -6.14 -4.18 29.33
N GLY A 111 -5.36 -5.24 29.54
CA GLY A 111 -5.39 -6.04 30.76
C GLY A 111 -4.83 -5.31 31.99
N GLU A 112 -4.00 -4.28 31.80
CA GLU A 112 -3.42 -3.51 32.91
C GLU A 112 -4.33 -2.40 33.45
N VAL A 113 -5.37 -1.98 32.71
CA VAL A 113 -6.22 -0.84 33.13
C VAL A 113 -7.34 -1.26 34.08
N VAL A 114 -7.66 -2.56 34.16
CA VAL A 114 -8.71 -3.09 35.06
C VAL A 114 -8.15 -3.60 36.39
N ALA A 115 -6.82 -3.56 36.58
CA ALA A 115 -6.15 -4.10 37.76
C ALA A 115 -5.44 -3.03 38.63
N ARG A 116 -5.79 -1.75 38.50
CA ARG A 116 -5.31 -0.68 39.39
C ARG A 116 -6.44 -0.01 40.14
#